data_AF-A0A942MHC3-F1
#
_entry.id   AF-A0A942MHC3-F1
#
_cell.length_a   1.000
_cell.length_b   1.000
_cell.length_c   1.000
_cell.angle_alpha   90.00
_cell.angle_beta   90.00
_cell.angle_gamma   90.00
#
_symmetry.space_group_name_H-M   'P 1'
#
loop_
_entity.id
_entity.type
_entity.pdbx_description
1 polymer ?
#
loop_
_entity_poly.entity_id
_entity_poly.type
_entity_poly.pdbx_seq_one_letter_code
_entity_poly.pdbx_strand_id
1 'polypeptide(L)'
;MRKQKKKRAFLLVIAVIILVFVSHSFINHTKSWIGERLVKLAELGEKELITTVSLTGYILKDESLLFAPIAGQLEIIALEGERIGVGGTVAKITGGYDSKFENKSMQEILSPAAGIISYEIDGLESILDINSYHELELIKMPEPIRLQNMLIHRVEKGQPVGKIINNLKPIGILVSLESKEEQEQVQLALQQNSQVLFKLGDGSLEHVPARLLRANLGENQGMMIFETNVFYQELYQLRKINLELVLEHYRGLVVSEQALVYEQDKPGLITVDRNNTYLWQPVDITGQIGSELVITGLRKGTNYIKNPR
;
A
#
# COMPACT_ATOMS: atom_id res chain seq x y z
N MET A 1 47.40 -74.27 2.62
CA MET A 1 47.62 -72.98 3.34
C MET A 1 47.28 -71.70 2.56
N ARG A 2 47.23 -71.67 1.21
CA ARG A 2 46.93 -70.43 0.43
C ARG A 2 45.47 -69.92 0.53
N LYS A 3 44.46 -70.79 0.71
CA LYS A 3 43.04 -70.39 0.78
C LYS A 3 42.66 -69.64 2.07
N GLN A 4 43.29 -69.95 3.20
CA GLN A 4 43.02 -69.26 4.49
C GLN A 4 43.61 -67.84 4.54
N LYS A 5 44.79 -67.62 3.92
CA LYS A 5 45.38 -66.27 3.83
C LYS A 5 44.53 -65.31 3.00
N LYS A 6 43.93 -65.77 1.90
CA LYS A 6 43.00 -64.96 1.08
C LYS A 6 41.71 -64.59 1.82
N LYS A 7 41.15 -65.50 2.63
CA LYS A 7 39.96 -65.19 3.47
C LYS A 7 40.25 -64.16 4.56
N ARG A 8 41.42 -64.24 5.20
CA ARG A 8 41.84 -63.24 6.21
C ARG A 8 42.10 -61.87 5.59
N ALA A 9 42.74 -61.82 4.42
CA ALA A 9 42.94 -60.58 3.68
C ALA A 9 41.60 -59.94 3.26
N PHE A 10 40.64 -60.75 2.80
CA PHE A 10 39.30 -60.27 2.43
C PHE A 10 38.52 -59.72 3.64
N LEU A 11 38.60 -60.39 4.79
CA LEU A 11 38.00 -59.90 6.05
C LEU A 11 38.62 -58.58 6.52
N LEU A 12 39.94 -58.39 6.35
CA LEU A 12 40.60 -57.13 6.69
C LEU A 12 40.15 -55.98 5.78
N VAL A 13 39.98 -56.23 4.48
CA VAL A 13 39.50 -55.21 3.53
C VAL A 13 38.06 -54.78 3.87
N ILE A 14 37.19 -55.75 4.19
CA ILE A 14 35.81 -55.44 4.63
C ILE A 14 35.81 -54.63 5.93
N ALA A 15 36.66 -54.98 6.90
CA ALA A 15 36.77 -54.25 8.15
C ALA A 15 37.20 -52.79 7.93
N VAL A 16 38.15 -52.53 7.02
CA VAL A 16 38.57 -51.17 6.65
C VAL A 16 37.44 -50.40 5.97
N ILE A 17 36.68 -51.03 5.06
CA ILE A 17 35.54 -50.39 4.40
C ILE A 17 34.45 -50.02 5.41
N ILE A 18 34.14 -50.91 6.36
CA ILE A 18 33.20 -50.62 7.45
C ILE A 18 33.71 -49.46 8.31
N LEU A 19 35.00 -49.43 8.64
CA LEU A 19 35.60 -48.37 9.45
C LEU A 19 35.55 -47.01 8.73
N VAL A 20 35.80 -46.98 7.42
CA VAL A 20 35.65 -45.77 6.59
C VAL A 20 34.19 -45.34 6.52
N PHE A 21 33.24 -46.27 6.36
CA PHE A 21 31.81 -45.98 6.31
C PHE A 21 31.28 -45.45 7.65
N VAL A 22 31.69 -46.05 8.77
CA VAL A 22 31.37 -45.60 10.12
C VAL A 22 32.00 -44.23 10.39
N SER A 23 33.25 -44.01 9.99
CA SER A 23 33.90 -42.70 10.14
C SER A 23 33.20 -41.62 9.31
N HIS A 24 32.82 -41.93 8.07
CA HIS A 24 32.09 -41.01 7.21
C HIS A 24 30.69 -40.70 7.78
N SER A 25 29.97 -41.73 8.24
CA SER A 25 28.67 -41.59 8.90
C SER A 25 28.77 -40.77 10.18
N PHE A 26 29.80 -41.01 11.01
CA PHE A 26 30.03 -40.27 12.25
C PHE A 26 30.39 -38.81 12.00
N ILE A 27 31.21 -38.52 10.98
CA ILE A 27 31.52 -37.14 10.57
C ILE A 27 30.27 -36.42 10.05
N ASN A 28 29.43 -37.09 9.26
CA ASN A 28 28.21 -36.49 8.75
C ASN A 28 27.17 -36.27 9.88
N HIS A 29 27.10 -37.18 10.84
CA HIS A 29 26.20 -37.08 12.00
C HIS A 29 26.67 -36.02 13.02
N THR A 30 27.99 -35.88 13.23
CA THR A 30 28.55 -34.82 14.10
C THR A 30 28.42 -33.44 13.47
N LYS A 31 28.57 -33.31 12.13
CA LYS A 31 28.33 -32.05 11.43
C LYS A 31 26.89 -31.55 11.54
N SER A 32 25.89 -32.45 11.45
CA SER A 32 24.49 -32.06 11.67
C SER A 32 24.18 -31.69 13.11
N TRP A 33 24.89 -32.27 14.09
CA TRP A 33 24.65 -31.99 15.51
C TRP A 33 25.31 -30.70 16.03
N ILE A 34 26.40 -30.26 15.40
CA ILE A 34 27.16 -29.06 15.83
C ILE A 34 26.65 -27.77 15.17
N GLY A 35 26.11 -27.84 13.95
CA GLY A 35 25.71 -26.66 13.18
C GLY A 35 24.58 -25.83 13.82
N GLU A 36 23.75 -26.45 14.67
CA GLU A 36 22.58 -25.80 15.29
C GLU A 36 22.91 -25.04 16.59
N ARG A 37 24.08 -25.26 17.21
CA ARG A 37 24.47 -24.66 18.51
C ARG A 37 25.43 -23.46 18.42
N LEU A 38 25.68 -22.93 17.23
CA LEU A 38 26.46 -21.70 17.12
C LEU A 38 25.63 -20.51 17.60
N VAL A 39 26.10 -19.85 18.66
CA VAL A 39 25.56 -18.57 19.16
C VAL A 39 25.69 -17.55 18.03
N LYS A 40 24.56 -17.12 17.48
CA LYS A 40 24.50 -16.09 16.45
C LYS A 40 24.36 -14.75 17.14
N LEU A 41 25.33 -13.88 16.90
CA LEU A 41 25.24 -12.48 17.33
C LEU A 41 24.50 -11.67 16.28
N ALA A 42 23.71 -10.72 16.76
CA ALA A 42 23.09 -9.69 15.94
C ALA A 42 23.31 -8.33 16.60
N GLU A 43 23.29 -7.28 15.79
CA GLU A 43 23.40 -5.91 16.25
C GLU A 43 21.99 -5.30 16.32
N LEU A 44 21.65 -4.62 17.42
CA LEU A 44 20.37 -3.93 17.55
C LEU A 44 20.25 -2.79 16.55
N GLY A 45 19.31 -2.94 15.62
CA GLY A 45 18.94 -1.91 14.65
C GLY A 45 17.60 -1.28 14.96
N GLU A 46 17.44 -0.03 14.53
CA GLU A 46 16.11 0.58 14.45
C GLU A 46 15.40 0.08 13.19
N LYS A 47 14.14 -0.31 13.36
CA LYS A 47 13.25 -0.65 12.26
C LYS A 47 11.85 -0.12 12.53
N GLU A 48 11.07 -0.09 11.46
CA GLU A 48 9.65 0.18 11.48
C GLU A 48 8.91 -1.13 11.24
N LEU A 49 8.00 -1.47 12.14
CA LEU A 49 7.09 -2.60 12.00
C LEU A 49 5.70 -2.04 11.70
N ILE A 50 5.14 -2.46 10.57
CA ILE A 50 3.84 -2.00 10.10
C ILE A 50 3.02 -3.24 9.76
N THR A 51 1.81 -3.33 10.32
CA THR A 51 0.80 -4.29 9.89
C THR A 51 -0.18 -3.55 8.99
N THR A 52 -0.46 -4.11 7.83
CA THR A 52 -1.45 -3.55 6.90
C THR A 52 -2.51 -4.58 6.53
N VAL A 53 -3.67 -4.08 6.10
CA VAL A 53 -4.69 -4.86 5.40
C VAL A 53 -4.82 -4.35 3.97
N SER A 54 -4.71 -5.26 3.01
CA SER A 54 -4.88 -4.95 1.59
C SER A 54 -6.37 -4.90 1.25
N LEU A 55 -6.76 -3.82 0.58
CA LEU A 55 -8.14 -3.47 0.31
C LEU A 55 -8.26 -2.95 -1.13
N THR A 56 -9.49 -2.95 -1.64
CA THR A 56 -9.81 -2.33 -2.92
C THR A 56 -10.72 -1.14 -2.68
N GLY A 57 -10.49 -0.06 -3.44
CA GLY A 57 -11.31 1.13 -3.31
C GLY A 57 -11.44 1.96 -4.57
N TYR A 58 -12.22 3.03 -4.44
CA TYR A 58 -12.45 4.03 -5.47
C TYR A 58 -12.08 5.42 -4.95
N ILE A 59 -11.61 6.25 -5.87
CA ILE A 59 -11.26 7.64 -5.60
C ILE A 59 -12.47 8.51 -5.92
N LEU A 60 -12.93 9.26 -4.91
CA LEU A 60 -14.00 10.24 -5.04
C LEU A 60 -13.38 11.62 -5.20
N LYS A 61 -13.81 12.35 -6.23
CA LYS A 61 -13.24 13.65 -6.59
C LYS A 61 -14.37 14.64 -6.85
N ASP A 62 -14.11 15.92 -6.59
CA ASP A 62 -14.98 16.99 -7.07
C ASP A 62 -14.67 17.24 -8.56
N GLU A 63 -15.50 16.70 -9.44
CA GLU A 63 -15.36 16.78 -10.89
C GLU A 63 -16.53 17.55 -11.52
N SER A 64 -16.21 18.52 -12.37
CA SER A 64 -17.19 19.31 -13.10
C SER A 64 -17.06 19.09 -14.60
N LEU A 65 -18.11 18.56 -15.23
CA LEU A 65 -18.17 18.40 -16.69
C LEU A 65 -18.21 19.76 -17.40
N LEU A 66 -17.50 19.84 -18.51
CA LEU A 66 -17.53 20.95 -19.45
C LEU A 66 -18.37 20.56 -20.65
N PHE A 67 -19.28 21.45 -21.05
CA PHE A 67 -20.21 21.21 -22.15
C PHE A 67 -20.00 22.20 -23.29
N ALA A 68 -20.16 21.72 -24.53
CA ALA A 68 -20.09 22.56 -25.71
C ALA A 68 -21.27 23.56 -25.76
N PRO A 69 -21.03 24.89 -25.70
CA PRO A 69 -22.12 25.87 -25.75
C PRO A 69 -22.81 25.99 -27.12
N ILE A 70 -22.10 25.63 -28.19
CA ILE A 70 -22.59 25.61 -29.58
C ILE A 70 -22.10 24.35 -30.30
N ALA A 71 -22.80 23.96 -31.37
CA ALA A 71 -22.32 22.91 -32.27
C ALA A 71 -21.29 23.51 -33.23
N GLY A 72 -20.14 22.85 -33.40
CA GLY A 72 -19.05 23.42 -34.19
C GLY A 72 -17.75 22.64 -34.11
N GLN A 73 -16.68 23.26 -34.61
CA GLN A 73 -15.33 22.72 -34.54
C GLN A 73 -14.67 23.08 -33.21
N LEU A 74 -14.19 22.09 -32.46
CA LEU A 74 -13.51 22.26 -31.17
C LEU A 74 -11.99 22.38 -31.38
N GLU A 75 -11.40 23.39 -30.76
CA GLU A 75 -9.97 23.64 -30.67
C GLU A 75 -9.54 23.58 -29.21
N ILE A 76 -8.73 22.58 -28.86
CA ILE A 76 -8.20 22.40 -27.51
C ILE A 76 -7.09 23.44 -27.27
N ILE A 77 -7.19 24.18 -26.17
CA ILE A 77 -6.17 25.15 -25.73
C ILE A 77 -5.37 24.57 -24.57
N ALA A 78 -6.07 23.95 -23.61
CA ALA A 78 -5.50 23.33 -22.43
C ALA A 78 -5.16 21.86 -22.66
N LEU A 79 -3.96 21.42 -22.31
CA LEU A 79 -3.57 20.02 -22.48
C LEU A 79 -4.05 19.14 -21.33
N GLU A 80 -4.20 17.83 -21.57
CA GLU A 80 -4.53 16.84 -20.53
C GLU A 80 -3.60 17.00 -19.32
N GLY A 81 -4.17 17.05 -18.11
CA GLY A 81 -3.42 17.19 -16.87
C GLY A 81 -2.94 18.61 -16.54
N GLU A 82 -3.22 19.61 -17.40
CA GLU A 82 -2.85 20.99 -17.15
C GLU A 82 -3.64 21.61 -15.98
N ARG A 83 -2.99 22.48 -15.20
CA ARG A 83 -3.65 23.23 -14.12
C ARG A 83 -4.27 24.50 -14.69
N ILE A 84 -5.56 24.68 -14.47
CA ILE A 84 -6.32 25.84 -14.94
C ILE A 84 -6.99 26.55 -13.78
N GLY A 85 -6.88 27.89 -13.77
CA GLY A 85 -7.56 28.74 -12.81
C GLY A 85 -9.05 28.94 -13.14
N VAL A 86 -9.81 29.43 -12.17
CA VAL A 86 -11.23 29.79 -12.38
C VAL A 86 -11.35 30.76 -13.57
N GLY A 87 -12.25 30.47 -14.50
CA GLY A 87 -12.49 31.29 -15.69
C GLY A 87 -11.41 31.16 -16.77
N GLY A 88 -10.38 30.34 -16.58
CA GLY A 88 -9.36 30.09 -17.60
C GLY A 88 -9.94 29.35 -18.81
N THR A 89 -9.45 29.68 -20.00
CA THR A 89 -9.92 29.09 -21.27
C THR A 89 -9.39 27.67 -21.45
N VAL A 90 -10.30 26.69 -21.56
CA VAL A 90 -9.97 25.27 -21.77
C VAL A 90 -9.94 24.94 -23.26
N ALA A 91 -10.94 25.42 -24.00
CA ALA A 91 -11.09 25.17 -25.43
C ALA A 91 -11.91 26.28 -26.10
N LYS A 92 -11.82 26.35 -27.43
CA LYS A 92 -12.65 27.22 -28.28
C LYS A 92 -13.51 26.39 -29.20
N ILE A 93 -14.74 26.83 -29.45
CA ILE A 93 -15.60 26.25 -30.47
C ILE A 93 -15.92 27.30 -31.52
N THR A 94 -15.67 26.95 -32.79
CA THR A 94 -16.10 27.75 -33.94
C THR A 94 -17.25 27.05 -34.63
N GLY A 95 -18.44 27.65 -34.61
CA GLY A 95 -19.67 27.00 -35.06
C GLY A 95 -20.83 27.96 -35.23
N GLY A 96 -22.00 27.42 -35.55
CA GLY A 96 -23.18 28.22 -35.87
C GLY A 96 -23.10 28.89 -37.24
N TYR A 97 -24.19 28.79 -38.00
CA TYR A 97 -24.42 29.62 -39.18
C TYR A 97 -25.46 30.65 -38.76
N ASP A 98 -25.04 31.90 -38.53
CA ASP A 98 -25.98 32.99 -38.34
C ASP A 98 -26.48 33.42 -39.72
N SER A 99 -27.74 33.13 -40.03
CA SER A 99 -28.31 33.39 -41.35
C SER A 99 -28.37 34.88 -41.72
N LYS A 100 -28.04 35.79 -40.80
CA LYS A 100 -28.01 37.24 -41.02
C LYS A 100 -26.62 37.83 -41.23
N PHE A 101 -25.57 37.13 -40.84
CA PHE A 101 -24.19 37.61 -40.96
C PHE A 101 -23.31 36.40 -41.26
N GLU A 102 -22.63 36.37 -42.41
CA GLU A 102 -21.77 35.26 -42.89
C GLU A 102 -20.56 34.93 -41.99
N ASN A 103 -20.60 35.28 -40.71
CA ASN A 103 -19.55 35.04 -39.72
C ASN A 103 -19.92 33.84 -38.86
N LYS A 104 -19.01 32.85 -38.83
CA LYS A 104 -19.08 31.76 -37.85
C LYS A 104 -18.96 32.35 -36.44
N SER A 105 -19.79 31.91 -35.51
CA SER A 105 -19.67 32.30 -34.10
C SER A 105 -18.53 31.53 -33.42
N MET A 106 -17.70 32.23 -32.65
CA MET A 106 -16.66 31.63 -31.83
C MET A 106 -17.03 31.81 -30.36
N GLN A 107 -16.99 30.71 -29.59
CA GLN A 107 -17.26 30.74 -28.15
C GLN A 107 -16.17 29.98 -27.39
N GLU A 108 -15.83 30.48 -26.21
CA GLU A 108 -14.87 29.87 -25.30
C GLU A 108 -15.57 28.94 -24.31
N ILE A 109 -14.90 27.84 -23.96
CA ILE A 109 -15.24 26.99 -22.83
C ILE A 109 -14.30 27.38 -21.70
N LEU A 110 -14.87 27.87 -20.61
CA LEU A 110 -14.14 28.36 -19.46
C LEU A 110 -14.19 27.33 -18.32
N SER A 111 -13.14 27.29 -17.51
CA SER A 111 -13.10 26.45 -16.33
C SER A 111 -14.03 26.99 -15.23
N PRO A 112 -15.01 26.20 -14.72
CA PRO A 112 -15.93 26.64 -13.66
C PRO A 112 -15.24 26.76 -12.29
N ALA A 113 -14.10 26.09 -12.10
CA ALA A 113 -13.33 26.08 -10.87
C ALA A 113 -11.82 26.08 -11.16
N ALA A 114 -10.99 26.32 -10.14
CA ALA A 114 -9.57 26.03 -10.25
C ALA A 114 -9.38 24.51 -10.17
N GLY A 115 -8.55 23.94 -11.04
CA GLY A 115 -8.42 22.50 -11.09
C GLY A 115 -7.46 21.99 -12.15
N ILE A 116 -7.56 20.69 -12.40
CA ILE A 116 -6.81 19.96 -13.43
C ILE A 116 -7.79 19.59 -14.54
N ILE A 117 -7.46 19.88 -15.80
CA ILE A 117 -8.26 19.46 -16.94
C ILE A 117 -8.03 17.97 -17.24
N SER A 118 -9.13 17.26 -17.50
CA SER A 118 -9.08 15.92 -18.08
C SER A 118 -10.12 15.78 -19.19
N TYR A 119 -9.75 15.12 -20.28
CA TYR A 119 -10.60 14.78 -21.40
C TYR A 119 -11.15 13.35 -21.28
N GLU A 120 -10.78 12.61 -20.23
CA GLU A 120 -11.27 11.28 -19.93
C GLU A 120 -12.63 11.36 -19.21
N ILE A 121 -13.71 11.34 -19.99
CA ILE A 121 -15.08 11.29 -19.48
C ILE A 121 -15.55 9.84 -19.51
N ASP A 122 -15.90 9.30 -18.35
CA ASP A 122 -16.33 7.90 -18.18
C ASP A 122 -17.77 7.74 -17.65
N GLY A 123 -18.45 8.86 -17.40
CA GLY A 123 -19.81 8.90 -16.88
C GLY A 123 -19.90 8.65 -15.38
N LEU A 124 -18.76 8.54 -14.69
CA LEU A 124 -18.70 8.32 -13.25
C LEU A 124 -18.55 9.63 -12.48
N GLU A 125 -18.46 10.78 -13.15
CA GLU A 125 -18.19 12.08 -12.53
C GLU A 125 -19.21 12.46 -11.46
N SER A 126 -20.50 12.18 -11.68
CA SER A 126 -21.55 12.46 -10.68
C SER A 126 -21.76 11.33 -9.68
N ILE A 127 -21.16 10.16 -9.90
CA ILE A 127 -21.29 8.99 -9.04
C ILE A 127 -20.13 8.97 -8.03
N LEU A 128 -18.90 9.09 -8.52
CA LEU A 128 -17.68 9.12 -7.71
C LEU A 128 -17.34 10.54 -7.25
N ASP A 129 -18.36 11.23 -6.72
CA ASP A 129 -18.27 12.60 -6.23
C ASP A 129 -18.15 12.62 -4.70
N ILE A 130 -17.12 13.32 -4.22
CA ILE A 130 -16.87 13.49 -2.78
C ILE A 130 -17.92 14.37 -2.10
N ASN A 131 -18.69 15.17 -2.85
CA ASN A 131 -19.76 15.99 -2.28
C ASN A 131 -21.08 15.21 -2.14
N SER A 132 -21.24 14.12 -2.88
CA SER A 132 -22.49 13.35 -2.99
C SER A 132 -22.38 11.93 -2.39
N TYR A 133 -21.32 11.67 -1.61
CA TYR A 133 -21.00 10.37 -1.03
C TYR A 133 -22.10 9.74 -0.15
N HIS A 134 -23.06 10.55 0.32
CA HIS A 134 -24.20 10.06 1.09
C HIS A 134 -25.14 9.16 0.28
N GLU A 135 -25.15 9.33 -1.04
CA GLU A 135 -26.04 8.62 -1.98
C GLU A 135 -25.43 7.32 -2.53
N LEU A 136 -24.15 7.07 -2.25
CA LEU A 136 -23.45 5.85 -2.66
C LEU A 136 -24.01 4.62 -1.92
N GLU A 137 -24.86 3.84 -2.60
CA GLU A 137 -25.37 2.57 -2.11
C GLU A 137 -24.31 1.45 -2.18
N LEU A 138 -24.40 0.51 -1.22
CA LEU A 138 -23.42 -0.53 -0.91
C LEU A 138 -22.99 -1.49 -2.04
N ILE A 139 -23.74 -1.60 -3.14
CA ILE A 139 -23.75 -2.85 -3.93
C ILE A 139 -23.46 -2.67 -5.43
N LYS A 140 -23.41 -1.45 -5.97
CA LYS A 140 -23.16 -1.25 -7.41
C LYS A 140 -22.09 -0.21 -7.65
N MET A 141 -20.85 -0.65 -7.50
CA MET A 141 -19.73 0.07 -8.09
C MET A 141 -19.98 0.19 -9.59
N PRO A 142 -19.90 1.40 -10.15
CA PRO A 142 -20.20 1.59 -11.55
C PRO A 142 -19.03 1.09 -12.40
N GLU A 143 -19.34 0.33 -13.44
CA GLU A 143 -18.37 -0.01 -14.48
C GLU A 143 -18.15 1.22 -15.38
N PRO A 144 -16.90 1.58 -15.68
CA PRO A 144 -16.62 2.75 -16.52
C PRO A 144 -17.26 2.56 -17.90
N ILE A 145 -18.06 3.54 -18.32
CA ILE A 145 -18.57 3.57 -19.68
C ILE A 145 -17.45 4.15 -20.56
N ARG A 146 -17.08 3.36 -21.57
CA ARG A 146 -15.93 3.50 -22.46
C ARG A 146 -15.59 4.97 -22.81
N LEU A 147 -14.33 5.34 -22.53
CA LEU A 147 -13.66 6.59 -22.91
C LEU A 147 -14.01 7.02 -24.35
N GLN A 148 -14.61 8.19 -24.50
CA GLN A 148 -14.65 8.89 -25.79
C GLN A 148 -13.34 9.64 -26.00
N ASN A 149 -12.23 8.91 -26.18
CA ASN A 149 -11.04 9.48 -26.82
C ASN A 149 -11.30 9.58 -28.32
N MET A 150 -12.15 10.54 -28.68
CA MET A 150 -12.14 11.05 -30.03
C MET A 150 -11.28 12.30 -29.97
N LEU A 151 -10.39 12.45 -30.92
CA LEU A 151 -9.98 13.77 -31.38
C LEU A 151 -11.27 14.44 -31.87
N ILE A 152 -12.10 14.93 -30.93
CA ILE A 152 -13.44 15.46 -31.23
C ILE A 152 -13.20 16.80 -31.90
N HIS A 153 -12.95 16.76 -33.21
CA HIS A 153 -12.82 17.98 -33.98
C HIS A 153 -14.17 18.65 -34.14
N ARG A 154 -15.30 17.93 -34.00
CA ARG A 154 -16.64 18.48 -34.15
C ARG A 154 -17.57 18.00 -33.04
N VAL A 155 -18.21 18.94 -32.36
CA VAL A 155 -19.09 18.71 -31.21
C VAL A 155 -20.51 19.20 -31.49
N GLU A 156 -21.50 18.59 -30.84
CA GLU A 156 -22.86 19.10 -30.77
C GLU A 156 -23.07 20.00 -29.54
N LYS A 157 -24.06 20.89 -29.61
CA LYS A 157 -24.41 21.73 -28.46
C LYS A 157 -24.88 20.84 -27.29
N GLY A 158 -24.30 21.06 -26.11
CA GLY A 158 -24.59 20.28 -24.91
C GLY A 158 -23.82 18.96 -24.81
N GLN A 159 -22.96 18.64 -25.78
CA GLN A 159 -22.07 17.48 -25.68
C GLN A 159 -21.00 17.74 -24.60
N PRO A 160 -20.71 16.76 -23.71
CA PRO A 160 -19.55 16.83 -22.83
C PRO A 160 -18.24 16.81 -23.64
N VAL A 161 -17.32 17.71 -23.30
CA VAL A 161 -16.06 17.90 -24.05
C VAL A 161 -14.81 17.85 -23.19
N GLY A 162 -14.96 17.83 -21.88
CA GLY A 162 -13.91 17.60 -20.90
C GLY A 162 -14.48 17.68 -19.48
N LYS A 163 -13.61 17.59 -18.48
CA LYS A 163 -13.93 17.81 -17.07
C LYS A 163 -12.82 18.55 -16.35
N ILE A 164 -13.21 19.30 -15.32
CA ILE A 164 -12.27 19.93 -14.39
C ILE A 164 -12.34 19.18 -13.08
N ILE A 165 -11.20 18.64 -12.64
CA ILE A 165 -11.01 18.04 -11.33
C ILE A 165 -10.55 19.14 -10.37
N ASN A 166 -11.37 19.49 -9.39
CA ASN A 166 -11.07 20.53 -8.42
C ASN A 166 -10.01 20.07 -7.42
N ASN A 167 -8.76 20.49 -7.63
CA ASN A 167 -7.62 20.11 -6.81
C ASN A 167 -7.48 20.91 -5.50
N LEU A 168 -8.40 21.85 -5.24
CA LEU A 168 -8.50 22.56 -3.97
C LEU A 168 -9.47 21.89 -2.99
N LYS A 169 -10.14 20.81 -3.42
CA LYS A 169 -11.05 20.01 -2.60
C LYS A 169 -10.37 18.74 -2.12
N PRO A 170 -10.81 18.21 -0.96
CA PRO A 170 -10.28 16.95 -0.47
C PRO A 170 -10.65 15.80 -1.40
N ILE A 171 -9.84 14.75 -1.36
CA ILE A 171 -10.11 13.49 -2.07
C ILE A 171 -10.78 12.53 -1.10
N GLY A 172 -11.83 11.85 -1.58
CA GLY A 172 -12.39 10.71 -0.89
C GLY A 172 -11.76 9.39 -1.32
N ILE A 173 -11.70 8.44 -0.40
CA ILE A 173 -11.29 7.06 -0.64
C ILE A 173 -12.44 6.18 -0.15
N LEU A 174 -13.22 5.65 -1.09
CA LEU A 174 -14.25 4.65 -0.83
C LEU A 174 -13.58 3.29 -0.79
N VAL A 175 -13.62 2.63 0.35
CA VAL A 175 -13.03 1.32 0.61
C VAL A 175 -14.14 0.28 0.67
N SER A 176 -13.98 -0.81 -0.09
CA SER A 176 -14.81 -2.00 0.05
C SER A 176 -14.19 -2.94 1.09
N LEU A 177 -15.03 -3.49 1.97
CA LEU A 177 -14.67 -4.47 2.98
C LEU A 177 -15.45 -5.76 2.66
N GLU A 178 -14.76 -6.80 2.23
CA GLU A 178 -15.35 -8.01 1.65
C GLU A 178 -15.63 -9.10 2.70
N SER A 179 -15.12 -8.91 3.93
CA SER A 179 -15.32 -9.84 5.04
C SER A 179 -15.61 -9.11 6.35
N LYS A 180 -16.20 -9.84 7.31
CA LYS A 180 -16.36 -9.33 8.68
C LYS A 180 -15.01 -9.10 9.38
N GLU A 181 -14.00 -9.92 9.07
CA GLU A 181 -12.65 -9.78 9.62
C GLU A 181 -12.00 -8.46 9.21
N GLU A 182 -12.07 -8.09 7.93
CA GLU A 182 -11.58 -6.79 7.44
C GLU A 182 -12.28 -5.63 8.15
N GLN A 183 -13.60 -5.73 8.34
CA GLN A 183 -14.37 -4.71 9.05
C GLN A 183 -13.90 -4.56 10.50
N GLU A 184 -13.65 -5.66 11.21
CA GLU A 184 -13.17 -5.63 12.59
C GLU A 184 -11.76 -5.04 12.71
N GLN A 185 -10.85 -5.44 11.82
CA GLN A 185 -9.48 -4.91 11.76
C GLN A 185 -9.46 -3.39 11.53
N VAL A 186 -10.19 -2.90 10.53
CA VAL A 186 -10.25 -1.47 10.22
C VAL A 186 -10.92 -0.67 11.35
N GLN A 187 -11.97 -1.20 11.97
CA GLN A 187 -12.62 -0.56 13.13
C GLN A 187 -11.68 -0.46 14.32
N LEU A 188 -10.85 -1.47 14.58
CA LEU A 188 -9.87 -1.43 15.67
C LEU A 188 -8.83 -0.32 15.44
N ALA A 189 -8.30 -0.20 14.23
CA ALA A 189 -7.35 0.86 13.87
C ALA A 189 -7.93 2.27 14.07
N LEU A 190 -9.21 2.45 13.76
CA LEU A 190 -9.96 3.69 13.94
C LEU A 190 -10.26 4.04 15.41
N GLN A 191 -10.36 3.04 16.30
CA GLN A 191 -10.55 3.30 17.73
C GLN A 191 -9.27 3.79 18.40
N GLN A 192 -8.12 3.38 17.87
CA GLN A 192 -6.81 3.73 18.41
C GLN A 192 -6.31 5.10 17.91
N ASN A 193 -6.78 5.55 16.74
CA ASN A 193 -6.26 6.74 16.08
C ASN A 193 -7.37 7.62 15.51
N SER A 194 -7.23 8.95 15.64
CA SER A 194 -8.16 9.91 15.03
C SER A 194 -8.08 9.96 13.49
N GLN A 195 -6.98 9.47 12.93
CA GLN A 195 -6.73 9.34 11.49
C GLN A 195 -6.04 8.02 11.22
N VAL A 196 -6.34 7.40 10.08
CA VAL A 196 -5.62 6.22 9.57
C VAL A 196 -4.65 6.64 8.47
N LEU A 197 -3.66 5.79 8.20
CA LEU A 197 -2.72 5.97 7.10
C LEU A 197 -3.00 4.94 6.02
N PHE A 198 -3.00 5.40 4.76
CA PHE A 198 -3.06 4.53 3.60
C PHE A 198 -1.73 4.53 2.84
N LYS A 199 -1.40 3.38 2.27
CA LYS A 199 -0.50 3.26 1.13
C LYS A 199 -1.36 3.14 -0.13
N LEU A 200 -1.16 4.03 -1.10
CA LEU A 200 -1.95 4.08 -2.32
C LEU A 200 -1.07 3.83 -3.55
N GLY A 201 -1.71 3.31 -4.61
CA GLY A 201 -1.19 3.27 -5.97
C GLY A 201 0.16 2.57 -6.03
N ASP A 202 0.15 1.25 -5.86
CA ASP A 202 1.32 0.34 -5.84
C ASP A 202 2.49 0.70 -4.92
N GLY A 203 2.30 1.67 -4.01
CA GLY A 203 3.32 2.17 -3.10
C GLY A 203 3.88 3.53 -3.49
N SER A 204 3.43 4.14 -4.59
CA SER A 204 3.81 5.51 -4.98
C SER A 204 3.50 6.55 -3.90
N LEU A 205 2.47 6.32 -3.07
CA LEU A 205 2.10 7.16 -1.95
C LEU A 205 2.04 6.33 -0.66
N GLU A 206 3.12 6.32 0.12
CA GLU A 206 3.25 5.43 1.30
C GLU A 206 2.55 5.94 2.57
N HIS A 207 2.27 7.24 2.68
CA HIS A 207 1.77 7.86 3.91
C HIS A 207 0.66 8.86 3.62
N VAL A 208 -0.53 8.36 3.27
CA VAL A 208 -1.71 9.19 3.00
C VAL A 208 -2.60 9.23 4.24
N PRO A 209 -2.58 10.32 5.04
CA PRO A 209 -3.47 10.46 6.18
C PRO A 209 -4.91 10.66 5.71
N ALA A 210 -5.82 9.94 6.37
CA ALA A 210 -7.24 10.02 6.06
C ALA A 210 -8.10 9.89 7.33
N ARG A 211 -9.22 10.62 7.34
CA ARG A 211 -10.24 10.56 8.39
C ARG A 211 -11.45 9.82 7.88
N LEU A 212 -12.09 9.02 8.74
CA LEU A 212 -13.36 8.39 8.39
C LEU A 212 -14.45 9.47 8.24
N LEU A 213 -15.11 9.51 7.09
CA LEU A 213 -16.33 10.30 6.86
C LEU A 213 -17.59 9.50 7.19
N ARG A 214 -17.62 8.25 6.73
CA ARG A 214 -18.81 7.40 6.82
C ARG A 214 -18.41 5.94 6.79
N ALA A 215 -19.14 5.14 7.56
CA ALA A 215 -19.12 3.70 7.45
C ALA A 215 -20.54 3.21 7.20
N ASN A 216 -20.67 2.21 6.33
CA ASN A 216 -21.89 1.45 6.12
C ASN A 216 -21.52 -0.03 6.18
N LEU A 217 -21.77 -0.65 7.32
CA LEU A 217 -21.33 -2.02 7.62
C LEU A 217 -22.54 -2.95 7.58
N GLY A 218 -22.48 -3.96 6.72
CA GLY A 218 -23.43 -5.06 6.67
C GLY A 218 -22.93 -6.26 7.46
N GLU A 219 -23.65 -7.38 7.40
CA GLU A 219 -23.33 -8.57 8.19
C GLU A 219 -21.97 -9.19 7.82
N ASN A 220 -21.63 -9.23 6.53
CA ASN A 220 -20.40 -9.88 6.05
C ASN A 220 -19.56 -9.00 5.12
N GLN A 221 -20.12 -7.89 4.63
CA GLN A 221 -19.43 -6.93 3.78
C GLN A 221 -19.82 -5.52 4.21
N GLY A 222 -18.99 -4.54 3.88
CA GLY A 222 -19.25 -3.15 4.20
C GLY A 222 -18.50 -2.21 3.28
N MET A 223 -18.79 -0.93 3.43
CA MET A 223 -18.01 0.12 2.79
C MET A 223 -17.69 1.20 3.80
N MET A 224 -16.52 1.80 3.66
CA MET A 224 -16.12 2.96 4.42
C MET A 224 -15.62 4.04 3.47
N ILE A 225 -15.91 5.29 3.78
CA ILE A 225 -15.44 6.45 3.03
C ILE A 225 -14.52 7.23 3.93
N PHE A 226 -13.30 7.41 3.47
CA PHE A 226 -12.29 8.21 4.12
C PHE A 226 -12.05 9.48 3.31
N GLU A 227 -11.64 10.54 3.98
CA GLU A 227 -11.23 11.79 3.35
C GLU A 227 -9.77 12.07 3.66
N THR A 228 -8.99 12.39 2.64
CA THR A 228 -7.67 12.98 2.80
C THR A 228 -7.72 14.49 2.57
N ASN A 229 -6.94 15.23 3.36
CA ASN A 229 -6.88 16.69 3.34
C ASN A 229 -5.96 17.26 2.26
N VAL A 230 -5.33 16.41 1.45
CA VAL A 230 -4.42 16.81 0.37
C VAL A 230 -4.88 16.19 -0.95
N PHE A 231 -4.80 16.97 -2.02
CA PHE A 231 -4.96 16.45 -3.37
C PHE A 231 -3.63 15.86 -3.86
N TYR A 232 -3.61 14.56 -4.12
CA TYR A 232 -2.46 13.87 -4.70
C TYR A 232 -2.62 13.81 -6.22
N GLN A 233 -1.68 14.42 -6.94
CA GLN A 233 -1.79 14.54 -8.40
C GLN A 233 -1.72 13.18 -9.08
N GLU A 234 -1.06 12.20 -8.49
CA GLU A 234 -0.97 10.80 -8.92
C GLU A 234 -2.35 10.11 -9.00
N LEU A 235 -3.34 10.62 -8.25
CA LEU A 235 -4.68 10.03 -8.18
C LEU A 235 -5.68 10.62 -9.18
N TYR A 236 -5.31 11.66 -9.94
CA TYR A 236 -6.28 12.44 -10.73
C TYR A 236 -6.99 11.60 -11.79
N GLN A 237 -6.28 10.71 -12.49
CA GLN A 237 -6.84 9.78 -13.49
C GLN A 237 -7.35 8.46 -12.88
N LEU A 238 -7.00 8.16 -11.63
CA LEU A 238 -7.39 6.88 -11.02
C LEU A 238 -8.84 6.92 -10.57
N ARG A 239 -9.62 5.92 -11.01
CA ARG A 239 -10.98 5.66 -10.49
C ARG A 239 -10.96 4.59 -9.42
N LYS A 240 -10.31 3.47 -9.71
CA LYS A 240 -10.18 2.30 -8.84
C LYS A 240 -8.72 2.15 -8.42
N ILE A 241 -8.49 1.74 -7.19
CA ILE A 241 -7.16 1.63 -6.61
C ILE A 241 -7.07 0.43 -5.65
N ASN A 242 -5.94 -0.27 -5.70
CA ASN A 242 -5.55 -1.18 -4.63
C ASN A 242 -4.83 -0.35 -3.57
N LEU A 243 -5.20 -0.54 -2.31
CA LEU A 243 -4.70 0.25 -1.20
C LEU A 243 -4.39 -0.64 0.00
N GLU A 244 -3.46 -0.21 0.83
CA GLU A 244 -3.20 -0.85 2.12
C GLU A 244 -3.53 0.13 3.24
N LEU A 245 -4.37 -0.29 4.19
CA LEU A 245 -4.61 0.48 5.41
C LEU A 245 -3.63 0.03 6.48
N VAL A 246 -2.94 0.99 7.12
CA VAL A 246 -2.05 0.73 8.26
C VAL A 246 -2.90 0.46 9.50
N LEU A 247 -2.84 -0.77 10.00
CA LEU A 247 -3.53 -1.21 11.20
C LEU A 247 -2.72 -0.87 12.46
N GLU A 248 -1.43 -1.19 12.43
CA GLU A 248 -0.49 -0.97 13.51
C GLU A 248 0.81 -0.45 12.95
N HIS A 249 1.46 0.45 13.69
CA HIS A 249 2.75 1.01 13.32
C HIS A 249 3.58 1.24 14.59
N TYR A 250 4.71 0.54 14.66
CA TYR A 250 5.70 0.69 15.72
C TYR A 250 7.05 1.03 15.13
N ARG A 251 7.78 1.94 15.77
CA ARG A 251 9.15 2.28 15.41
C ARG A 251 10.06 2.18 16.63
N GLY A 252 11.17 1.48 16.50
CA GLY A 252 12.13 1.35 17.58
C GLY A 252 13.17 0.27 17.33
N LEU A 253 13.83 -0.16 18.40
CA LEU A 253 14.77 -1.27 18.33
C LEU A 253 13.98 -2.57 18.19
N VAL A 254 14.25 -3.31 17.10
CA VAL A 254 13.50 -4.53 16.80
C VAL A 254 14.33 -5.77 17.06
N VAL A 255 13.75 -6.73 17.77
CA VAL A 255 14.31 -8.05 18.00
C VAL A 255 13.31 -9.14 17.68
N SER A 256 13.79 -10.35 17.41
CA SER A 256 12.92 -11.51 17.32
C SER A 256 12.56 -11.98 18.73
N GLU A 257 11.32 -12.41 18.95
CA GLU A 257 10.84 -13.00 20.20
C GLU A 257 11.75 -14.13 20.72
N GLN A 258 12.32 -14.93 19.82
CA GLN A 258 13.25 -16.02 20.18
C GLN A 258 14.54 -15.54 20.88
N ALA A 259 14.90 -14.26 20.75
CA ALA A 259 16.07 -13.68 21.40
C ALA A 259 15.82 -13.30 22.88
N LEU A 260 14.55 -13.22 23.30
CA LEU A 260 14.21 -12.87 24.67
C LEU A 260 14.57 -14.00 25.64
N VAL A 261 15.21 -13.59 26.73
CA VAL A 261 15.50 -14.43 27.90
C VAL A 261 14.80 -13.82 29.10
N TYR A 262 13.95 -14.61 29.73
CA TYR A 262 13.19 -14.17 30.90
C TYR A 262 13.96 -14.52 32.18
N GLU A 263 14.22 -13.50 33.00
CA GLU A 263 14.73 -13.66 34.37
C GLU A 263 13.73 -13.03 35.34
N GLN A 264 13.28 -13.80 36.34
CA GLN A 264 12.29 -13.34 37.33
C GLN A 264 11.03 -12.70 36.69
N ASP A 265 10.48 -13.36 35.66
CA ASP A 265 9.33 -12.90 34.86
C ASP A 265 9.52 -11.58 34.11
N LYS A 266 10.76 -11.05 34.04
CA LYS A 266 11.08 -9.87 33.24
C LYS A 266 11.76 -10.27 31.93
N PRO A 267 11.33 -9.72 30.79
CA PRO A 267 12.01 -9.94 29.52
C PRO A 267 13.35 -9.19 29.50
N GLY A 268 14.36 -9.80 28.89
CA GLY A 268 15.67 -9.21 28.68
C GLY A 268 16.41 -9.84 27.52
N LEU A 269 17.53 -9.25 27.15
CA LEU A 269 18.45 -9.76 26.12
C LEU A 269 19.81 -10.06 26.73
N ILE A 270 20.45 -11.11 26.23
CA ILE A 270 21.86 -11.36 26.51
C ILE A 270 22.69 -10.52 25.54
N THR A 271 23.31 -9.47 26.05
CA THR A 271 24.16 -8.56 25.31
C THR A 271 25.63 -8.98 25.38
N VAL A 272 26.41 -8.57 24.39
CA VAL A 272 27.85 -8.87 24.31
C VAL A 272 28.64 -7.57 24.20
N ASP A 273 29.52 -7.32 25.16
CA ASP A 273 30.39 -6.16 25.15
C ASP A 273 31.63 -6.36 24.25
N ARG A 274 32.48 -5.34 24.13
CA ARG A 274 33.73 -5.39 23.33
C ARG A 274 34.76 -6.39 23.88
N ASN A 275 34.62 -6.82 25.13
CA ASN A 275 35.51 -7.77 25.80
C ASN A 275 34.98 -9.22 25.74
N ASN A 276 33.92 -9.48 24.95
CA ASN A 276 33.20 -10.75 24.89
C ASN A 276 32.54 -11.17 26.22
N THR A 277 32.17 -10.21 27.05
CA THR A 277 31.39 -10.45 28.27
C THR A 277 29.91 -10.52 27.92
N TYR A 278 29.25 -11.57 28.40
CA TYR A 278 27.81 -11.77 28.23
C TYR A 278 27.07 -11.21 29.44
N LEU A 279 26.13 -10.29 29.21
CA LEU A 279 25.34 -9.66 30.26
C LEU A 279 23.86 -9.71 29.91
N TRP A 280 23.04 -10.26 30.81
CA TRP A 280 21.59 -10.10 30.72
C TRP A 280 21.21 -8.66 31.06
N GLN A 281 20.46 -8.03 30.17
CA GLN A 281 19.94 -6.68 30.36
C GLN A 281 18.42 -6.69 30.17
N PRO A 282 17.64 -6.11 31.12
CA PRO A 282 16.19 -6.03 31.00
C PRO A 282 15.80 -5.12 29.84
N VAL A 283 14.66 -5.41 29.22
CA VAL A 283 14.06 -4.60 28.16
C VAL A 283 12.56 -4.47 28.39
N ASP A 284 11.97 -3.38 27.92
CA ASP A 284 10.51 -3.23 27.91
C ASP A 284 9.99 -3.44 26.48
N ILE A 285 8.95 -4.27 26.33
CA ILE A 285 8.30 -4.54 25.04
C ILE A 285 7.22 -3.47 24.82
N THR A 286 7.34 -2.72 23.73
CA THR A 286 6.41 -1.63 23.39
C THR A 286 5.52 -1.93 22.20
N GLY A 287 5.79 -3.01 21.46
CA GLY A 287 4.98 -3.44 20.34
C GLY A 287 5.40 -4.83 19.84
N GLN A 288 4.49 -5.52 19.17
CA GLN A 288 4.72 -6.85 18.61
C GLN A 288 3.99 -6.97 17.27
N ILE A 289 4.70 -7.41 16.24
CA ILE A 289 4.11 -7.81 14.97
C ILE A 289 4.66 -9.19 14.62
N GLY A 290 3.79 -10.21 14.63
CA GLY A 290 4.19 -11.60 14.46
C GLY A 290 5.23 -12.03 15.49
N SER A 291 6.43 -12.40 15.02
CA SER A 291 7.56 -12.82 15.87
C SER A 291 8.62 -11.73 16.09
N GLU A 292 8.38 -10.52 15.59
CA GLU A 292 9.23 -9.36 15.82
C GLU A 292 8.61 -8.47 16.92
N LEU A 293 9.49 -7.97 17.79
CA LEU A 293 9.16 -7.17 18.96
C LEU A 293 9.88 -5.84 18.88
N VAL A 294 9.17 -4.75 19.17
CA VAL A 294 9.77 -3.44 19.41
C VAL A 294 10.07 -3.30 20.89
N ILE A 295 11.31 -2.98 21.21
CA ILE A 295 11.80 -2.90 22.59
C ILE A 295 12.42 -1.54 22.91
N THR A 296 12.46 -1.23 24.20
CA THR A 296 13.20 -0.10 24.78
C THR A 296 14.09 -0.56 25.94
N GLY A 297 14.98 0.31 26.42
CA GLY A 297 15.93 0.01 27.50
C GLY A 297 17.38 -0.24 27.05
N LEU A 298 17.62 -0.40 25.75
CA LEU A 298 18.95 -0.59 25.16
C LEU A 298 19.26 0.47 24.10
N ARG A 299 20.52 0.47 23.63
CA ARG A 299 21.00 1.40 22.59
C ARG A 299 21.11 0.68 21.25
N LYS A 300 20.87 1.45 20.18
CA LYS A 300 21.22 1.04 18.82
C LYS A 300 22.71 0.68 18.75
N GLY A 301 23.04 -0.38 18.04
CA GLY A 301 24.40 -0.88 17.89
C GLY A 301 24.86 -1.84 18.99
N THR A 302 24.02 -2.11 20.00
CA THR A 302 24.34 -3.14 21.00
C THR A 302 24.28 -4.53 20.36
N ASN A 303 25.35 -5.31 20.51
CA ASN A 303 25.37 -6.71 20.11
C ASN A 303 24.59 -7.56 21.12
N TYR A 304 23.77 -8.48 20.62
CA TYR A 304 22.98 -9.40 21.43
C TYR A 304 22.96 -10.80 20.81
N ILE A 305 22.67 -11.80 21.64
CA ILE A 305 22.47 -13.19 21.18
C ILE A 305 21.09 -13.32 20.54
N LYS A 306 21.07 -13.73 19.26
CA LYS A 306 19.83 -13.91 18.49
C LYS A 306 19.12 -15.24 18.81
N ASN A 307 19.85 -16.27 19.21
CA ASN A 307 19.36 -17.61 19.52
C ASN A 307 19.94 -18.14 20.85
N PRO A 308 19.46 -17.63 21.99
CA PRO A 308 19.93 -18.06 23.31
C PRO A 308 19.44 -19.47 23.71
N ARG A 309 18.49 -20.05 22.96
CA ARG A 309 17.89 -21.38 23.19
C ARG A 309 18.29 -22.36 22.11
#